data_AF-A0A5E6ZQQ3-F1
#
_entry.id   AF-A0A5E6ZQQ3-F1
#
_cell.length_a   1.000
_cell.length_b   1.000
_cell.length_c   1.000
_cell.angle_alpha   90.00
_cell.angle_beta   90.00
_cell.angle_gamma   90.00
#
_symmetry.space_group_name_H-M   'P 1'
#
loop_
_entity.id
_entity.type
_entity.pdbx_description
1 polymer ?
#
loop_
_entity_poly.entity_id
_entity_poly.type
_entity_poly.pdbx_seq_one_letter_code
_entity_poly.pdbx_strand_id
1 'polypeptide(L)' 'MSQELTNFEMAALLDSDEAISEYLSQVLADGDDEEICRAIDHVIKAYVVSADLS' A
#
# COMPACT_ATOMS: atom_id res chain seq x y z
N MET A 1 -24.29 16.50 6.68
CA MET A 1 -23.30 16.54 5.59
C MET A 1 -23.00 15.11 5.20
N SER A 2 -23.17 14.74 3.93
CA SER A 2 -22.71 13.46 3.39
C SER A 2 -21.27 13.64 2.95
N GLN A 3 -20.31 13.07 3.68
CA GLN A 3 -18.94 12.98 3.21
C GLN A 3 -18.89 11.83 2.22
N GLU A 4 -18.59 12.11 0.95
CA GLU A 4 -18.27 11.05 -0.01
C GLU A 4 -16.92 10.45 0.40
N LEU A 5 -16.92 9.15 0.70
CA LEU A 5 -15.70 8.38 0.93
C LEU A 5 -15.04 8.18 -0.44
N THR A 6 -14.02 8.98 -0.74
CA THR A 6 -13.10 8.66 -1.83
C THR A 6 -12.33 7.41 -1.45
N ASN A 7 -12.38 6.38 -2.30
CA ASN A 7 -11.51 5.22 -2.16
C ASN A 7 -10.06 5.68 -2.18
N PHE A 8 -9.36 5.42 -1.09
CA PHE A 8 -7.95 5.69 -0.97
C PHE A 8 -7.19 4.43 -1.40
N GLU A 9 -6.56 4.50 -2.57
CA GLU A 9 -5.79 3.39 -3.13
C GLU A 9 -4.37 3.43 -2.60
N MET A 10 -4.09 2.65 -1.54
CA MET A 10 -2.77 2.65 -0.90
C MET A 10 -1.64 2.25 -1.87
N ALA A 11 -1.94 1.38 -2.84
CA ALA A 11 -1.00 0.97 -3.88
C ALA A 11 -0.49 2.15 -4.73
N ALA A 12 -1.28 3.22 -4.90
CA ALA A 12 -0.87 4.39 -5.66
C ALA A 12 0.21 5.23 -4.95
N LEU A 13 0.42 5.02 -3.66
CA LEU A 13 1.45 5.68 -2.87
C LEU A 13 2.75 4.88 -2.78
N LEU A 14 2.72 3.61 -3.17
CA LEU A 14 3.86 2.69 -3.12
C LEU A 14 4.57 2.68 -4.48
N ASP A 15 4.92 3.87 -4.97
CA ASP A 15 5.46 4.10 -6.32
C ASP A 15 6.99 3.96 -6.42
N SER A 16 7.67 3.78 -5.28
CA SER A 16 9.11 3.73 -5.17
C SER A 16 9.55 2.77 -4.07
N ASP A 17 10.75 2.21 -4.23
CA ASP A 17 11.31 1.26 -3.26
C ASP A 17 11.45 1.88 -1.86
N GLU A 18 11.73 3.19 -1.77
CA GLU A 18 11.80 3.92 -0.50
C GLU A 18 10.43 3.98 0.20
N ALA A 19 9.37 4.33 -0.54
CA ALA A 19 8.01 4.38 0.00
C ALA A 19 7.52 3.00 0.46
N ILE A 20 7.86 1.95 -0.31
CA ILE A 20 7.56 0.55 0.04
C ILE A 20 8.31 0.15 1.32
N SER A 21 9.60 0.48 1.43
CA SER A 21 10.41 0.14 2.59
C SER A 21 9.95 0.86 3.86
N GLU A 22 9.62 2.15 3.76
CA GLU A 22 9.10 2.92 4.88
C GLU A 22 7.76 2.36 5.36
N TYR A 23 6.83 2.12 4.43
CA TYR A 23 5.52 1.54 4.73
C TYR A 23 5.62 0.19 5.43
N LEU A 24 6.41 -0.74 4.87
CA LEU A 24 6.59 -2.07 5.46
C LEU A 24 7.27 -2.01 6.83
N SER A 25 8.22 -1.09 7.03
CA SER A 25 8.90 -0.94 8.32
C SER A 25 7.94 -0.48 9.42
N GLN A 26 6.98 0.39 9.09
CA GLN A 26 5.95 0.85 10.03
C GLN A 26 4.97 -0.28 10.37
N VAL A 27 4.48 -1.00 9.36
CA VAL A 27 3.55 -2.13 9.55
C VAL A 27 4.20 -3.25 10.36
N LEU A 28 5.46 -3.58 10.08
CA LEU A 28 6.21 -4.58 10.85
C LEU A 28 6.50 -4.13 12.29
N ALA A 29 6.64 -2.84 12.54
CA ALA A 29 6.85 -2.31 13.88
C ALA A 29 5.59 -2.39 14.76
N ASP A 30 4.40 -2.32 14.15
CA ASP A 30 3.13 -2.48 14.86
C ASP A 30 2.86 -3.96 15.22
N GLY A 31 3.37 -4.89 14.41
CA GLY A 31 3.35 -6.33 14.71
C GLY A 31 1.99 -7.00 14.54
N ASP A 32 1.07 -6.38 13.80
CA ASP A 32 -0.22 -6.97 13.41
C ASP A 32 -0.05 -7.84 12.16
N ASP A 33 -0.13 -9.15 12.33
CA ASP A 33 -0.06 -10.14 11.25
C ASP A 33 -1.11 -9.91 10.16
N GLU A 34 -2.31 -9.43 10.51
CA GLU A 34 -3.37 -9.13 9.52
C GLU A 34 -3.04 -7.86 8.72
N GLU A 35 -2.40 -6.88 9.34
CA GLU A 35 -1.94 -5.67 8.65
C GLU A 35 -0.74 -5.97 7.75
N ILE A 36 0.19 -6.82 8.19
CA ILE A 36 1.32 -7.28 7.36
C ILE A 36 0.81 -7.97 6.10
N CYS A 37 -0.19 -8.86 6.21
CA CYS A 37 -0.79 -9.51 5.05
C CYS A 37 -1.43 -8.51 4.07
N ARG A 38 -2.14 -7.50 4.58
CA ARG A 38 -2.73 -6.43 3.75
C ARG A 38 -1.67 -5.54 3.10
N ALA A 39 -0.60 -5.23 3.82
CA ALA A 39 0.51 -4.44 3.31
C ALA A 39 1.20 -5.12 2.12
N ILE A 40 1.39 -6.44 2.19
CA ILE A 40 1.92 -7.23 1.07
C ILE A 40 1.00 -7.16 -0.15
N ASP A 41 -0.31 -7.25 0.03
CA ASP A 41 -1.30 -7.12 -1.08
C ASP A 41 -1.22 -5.72 -1.74
N HIS A 42 -1.04 -4.66 -0.95
CA HIS A 42 -0.85 -3.30 -1.47
C HIS A 42 0.44 -3.16 -2.29
N VAL A 43 1.54 -3.74 -1.82
CA VAL A 43 2.82 -3.74 -2.55
C VAL A 43 2.70 -4.49 -3.87
N ILE A 44 2.09 -5.69 -3.88
CA ILE A 44 1.85 -6.46 -5.10
C ILE A 44 1.01 -5.64 -6.09
N LYS A 45 -0.08 -5.02 -5.63
CA LYS A 45 -0.94 -4.17 -6.46
C LYS A 45 -0.17 -3.00 -7.07
N ALA A 46 0.72 -2.36 -6.31
CA ALA A 46 1.52 -1.25 -6.81
C ALA A 46 2.43 -1.67 -7.98
N TYR A 47 3.06 -2.85 -7.88
CA TYR A 47 3.86 -3.42 -8.97
C TYR A 47 3.01 -3.84 -10.19
N VAL A 48 1.81 -4.36 -9.97
CA VAL A 48 0.92 -4.75 -11.09
C VAL A 48 0.37 -3.53 -11.82
N VAL A 49 -0.06 -2.50 -11.08
CA VAL A 49 -0.58 -1.24 -11.67
C VAL A 49 0.52 -0.48 -12.43
N SER A 50 1.75 -0.45 -11.91
CA SER A 50 2.87 0.17 -12.62
C SER A 50 3.26 -0.60 -13.90
N ALA A 51 3.08 -1.92 -13.93
CA ALA A 51 3.33 -2.73 -15.13
C ALA A 51 2.28 -2.52 -16.25
N ASP A 52 1.03 -2.17 -15.91
CA ASP A 52 -0.04 -1.88 -16.88
C ASP A 52 0.09 -0.48 -17.53
N LEU A 53 0.95 0.38 -16.96
CA LEU A 53 1.22 1.73 -17.45
C LEU A 53 2.50 1.83 -18.33
N SER A 54 3.20 0.71 -18.58
CA SER A 54 4.44 0.62 -19.38
C SER A 54 4.22 0.06 -20.78
#